data_AF-A0A7X8SJG3-F1
#
_entry.id   AF-A0A7X8SJG3-F1
#
_cell.length_a   1.000
_cell.length_b   1.000
_cell.length_c   1.000
_cell.angle_alpha   90.00
_cell.angle_beta   90.00
_cell.angle_gamma   90.00
#
_symmetry.space_group_name_H-M   'P 1'
#
loop_
_entity.id
_entity.type
_entity.pdbx_description
1 polymer ?
#
loop_
_entity_poly.entity_id
_entity_poly.type
_entity_poly.pdbx_seq_one_letter_code
_entity_poly.pdbx_strand_id
1 'polypeptide(L)'
;MRLFLFCLFFIGLYIQATAQKVDTQTEIIELATIFHNNHVKGSPDESTLEKLKNIKSKELVFSKKFILEIITEQNSIISEPFLTKPDTTDLKNIYIISRLNHKMFGSENVSLFDELAILRAEKTPYNELVNFYYDLIFSLAENKNKGLTFEKINFNLDEFNLSNDVEKGIFFLNCMNIYYSGIKFFMDYNKPPKMKEAKEYINKYPKFNGQEYYNYKSLAFQDFVFRLDKRKPKESFKQHYINIYLQVLFYNYVLLVDANDHEQTELYEHSILSQKEYWKFSTEPEVFEELYKMTN
;
A
#
# COMPACT_ATOMS: atom_id res chain seq x y z
N MET A 1 -64.59 11.26 -16.97
CA MET A 1 -63.91 12.26 -16.12
C MET A 1 -63.22 11.68 -14.86
N ARG A 2 -63.73 10.60 -14.24
CA ARG A 2 -63.08 9.96 -13.07
C ARG A 2 -61.83 9.11 -13.39
N LEU A 3 -61.68 8.62 -14.62
CA LEU A 3 -60.49 7.85 -15.04
C LEU A 3 -59.26 8.72 -15.31
N PHE A 4 -59.44 10.01 -15.61
CA PHE A 4 -58.36 10.94 -15.94
C PHE A 4 -57.65 11.48 -14.68
N LEU A 5 -58.36 11.56 -13.56
CA LEU A 5 -57.77 11.97 -12.27
C LEU A 5 -56.87 10.90 -11.64
N PHE A 6 -57.09 9.61 -11.93
CA PHE A 6 -56.29 8.53 -11.37
C PHE A 6 -54.90 8.42 -12.02
N CYS A 7 -54.77 8.79 -13.30
CA CYS A 7 -53.47 8.79 -13.99
C CYS A 7 -52.55 9.93 -13.53
N LEU A 8 -53.11 11.09 -13.15
CA LEU A 8 -52.32 12.22 -12.65
C LEU A 8 -51.74 11.98 -11.24
N PHE A 9 -52.38 11.12 -10.44
CA PHE A 9 -51.87 10.78 -9.10
C PHE A 9 -50.67 9.82 -9.16
N PHE A 10 -50.61 8.92 -10.13
CA PHE A 10 -49.45 8.03 -10.33
C PHE A 10 -48.26 8.72 -11.02
N ILE A 11 -48.51 9.74 -11.85
CA ILE A 11 -47.43 10.56 -12.42
C ILE A 11 -46.82 11.49 -11.33
N GLY A 12 -47.63 12.00 -10.40
CA GLY A 12 -47.15 12.78 -9.26
C GLY A 12 -46.26 11.98 -8.28
N LEU A 13 -46.55 10.69 -8.08
CA LEU A 13 -45.72 9.81 -7.25
C LEU A 13 -44.42 9.35 -7.92
N TYR A 14 -44.33 9.38 -9.26
CA TYR A 14 -43.07 9.12 -9.97
C TYR A 14 -42.11 10.30 -9.91
N ILE A 15 -42.61 11.54 -9.79
CA ILE A 15 -41.78 12.75 -9.77
C ILE A 15 -41.21 13.02 -8.37
N GLN A 16 -41.84 12.54 -7.29
CA GLN A 16 -41.25 12.62 -5.94
C GLN A 16 -40.29 11.45 -5.61
N ALA A 17 -40.17 10.46 -6.50
CA ALA A 17 -39.21 9.37 -6.38
C ALA A 17 -37.90 9.61 -7.14
N THR A 18 -37.64 10.82 -7.65
CA THR A 18 -36.27 11.29 -7.87
C THR A 18 -35.70 11.70 -6.52
N ALA A 19 -35.46 10.73 -5.65
CA ALA A 19 -34.44 10.87 -4.63
C ALA A 19 -33.21 11.45 -5.34
N GLN A 20 -32.75 12.61 -4.89
CA GLN A 20 -31.55 13.28 -5.36
C GLN A 20 -30.47 12.23 -5.56
N LYS A 21 -30.22 11.84 -6.83
CA LYS A 21 -29.27 10.78 -7.16
C LYS A 21 -27.93 11.33 -6.70
N VAL A 22 -27.44 10.84 -5.57
CA VAL A 22 -26.15 11.24 -5.01
C VAL A 22 -25.13 11.07 -6.13
N ASP A 23 -24.59 12.19 -6.62
CA ASP A 23 -23.62 12.15 -7.69
C ASP A 23 -22.30 11.66 -7.14
N THR A 24 -22.12 10.34 -7.20
CA THR A 24 -20.94 9.70 -6.64
C THR A 24 -19.67 10.11 -7.38
N GLN A 25 -19.77 10.66 -8.59
CA GLN A 25 -18.61 11.23 -9.28
C GLN A 25 -18.11 12.48 -8.55
N THR A 26 -19.03 13.40 -8.24
CA THR A 26 -18.72 14.60 -7.45
C THR A 26 -18.14 14.22 -6.08
N GLU A 27 -18.69 13.22 -5.40
CA GLU A 27 -18.16 12.79 -4.09
C GLU A 27 -16.77 12.14 -4.15
N ILE A 28 -16.45 11.38 -5.21
CA ILE A 28 -15.08 10.86 -5.43
C ILE A 28 -14.09 12.01 -5.65
N ILE A 29 -14.48 13.01 -6.44
CA ILE A 29 -13.64 14.19 -6.69
C ILE A 29 -13.44 15.00 -5.40
N GLU A 30 -14.48 15.14 -4.58
CA GLU A 30 -14.39 15.79 -3.27
C GLU A 30 -13.44 15.02 -2.34
N LEU A 31 -13.52 13.68 -2.27
CA LEU A 31 -12.56 12.86 -1.51
C LEU A 31 -11.12 13.05 -1.99
N ALA A 32 -10.89 13.06 -3.30
CA ALA A 32 -9.57 13.31 -3.87
C ALA A 32 -9.04 14.71 -3.53
N THR A 33 -9.92 15.71 -3.53
CA THR A 33 -9.59 17.10 -3.19
C THR A 33 -9.26 17.24 -1.70
N ILE A 34 -10.03 16.57 -0.83
CA ILE A 34 -9.75 16.51 0.61
C ILE A 34 -8.40 15.85 0.85
N PHE A 35 -8.13 14.72 0.20
CA PHE A 35 -6.86 14.02 0.32
C PHE A 35 -5.70 14.93 -0.13
N HIS A 36 -5.81 15.53 -1.32
CA HIS A 36 -4.81 16.44 -1.86
C HIS A 36 -4.47 17.59 -0.91
N ASN A 37 -5.49 18.24 -0.35
CA ASN A 37 -5.30 19.43 0.48
C ASN A 37 -4.76 19.15 1.89
N ASN A 38 -4.82 17.89 2.36
CA ASN A 38 -4.55 17.56 3.77
C ASN A 38 -3.51 16.45 3.98
N HIS A 39 -3.11 15.70 2.96
CA HIS A 39 -2.14 14.60 3.14
C HIS A 39 -0.73 15.06 3.56
N VAL A 40 -0.35 16.34 3.34
CA VAL A 40 0.93 16.89 3.84
C VAL A 40 0.74 17.73 5.11
N LYS A 41 -0.49 18.20 5.38
CA LYS A 41 -0.80 19.01 6.56
C LYS A 41 -0.91 18.14 7.81
N GLY A 42 -0.99 18.79 8.97
CA GLY A 42 -1.40 18.13 10.20
C GLY A 42 -2.87 17.68 10.15
N SER A 43 -3.41 17.34 11.31
CA SER A 43 -4.79 16.84 11.42
C SER A 43 -5.84 17.75 10.74
N PRO A 44 -6.92 17.18 10.16
CA PRO A 44 -7.91 17.95 9.39
C PRO A 44 -8.68 18.96 10.26
N ASP A 45 -9.05 20.10 9.67
CA ASP A 45 -9.86 21.14 10.32
C ASP A 45 -11.36 20.84 10.31
N GLU A 46 -12.16 21.60 11.07
CA GLU A 46 -13.63 21.42 11.15
C GLU A 46 -14.31 21.51 9.78
N SER A 47 -13.81 22.39 8.90
CA SER A 47 -14.32 22.54 7.54
C SER A 47 -14.12 21.25 6.72
N THR A 48 -12.95 20.64 6.81
CA THR A 48 -12.64 19.35 6.17
C THR A 48 -13.51 18.23 6.73
N LEU A 49 -13.70 18.18 8.05
CA LEU A 49 -14.56 17.20 8.70
C LEU A 49 -16.02 17.35 8.24
N GLU A 50 -16.52 18.57 8.08
CA GLU A 50 -17.87 18.82 7.59
C GLU A 50 -18.05 18.39 6.12
N LYS A 51 -17.05 18.66 5.27
CA LYS A 51 -17.04 18.15 3.89
C LYS A 51 -17.09 16.62 3.85
N LEU A 52 -16.30 15.94 4.69
CA LEU A 52 -16.35 14.48 4.80
C LEU A 52 -17.72 13.97 5.25
N LYS A 53 -18.38 14.64 6.22
CA LYS A 53 -19.73 14.28 6.66
C LYS A 53 -20.77 14.42 5.55
N ASN A 54 -20.55 15.32 4.60
CA ASN A 54 -21.47 15.57 3.48
C ASN A 54 -21.39 14.53 2.37
N ILE A 55 -20.39 13.65 2.37
CA ILE A 55 -20.35 12.47 1.50
C ILE A 55 -21.36 11.44 1.99
N LYS A 56 -22.42 11.25 1.20
CA LYS A 56 -23.58 10.39 1.52
C LYS A 56 -23.58 9.08 0.72
N SER A 57 -22.77 8.92 -0.32
CA SER A 57 -22.78 7.71 -1.12
C SER A 57 -22.39 6.49 -0.30
N LYS A 58 -23.21 5.44 -0.40
CA LYS A 58 -23.02 4.18 0.34
C LYS A 58 -21.79 3.42 -0.15
N GLU A 59 -21.44 3.55 -1.43
CA GLU A 59 -20.27 2.90 -2.03
C GLU A 59 -18.94 3.57 -1.65
N LEU A 60 -18.97 4.71 -0.96
CA LEU A 60 -17.79 5.45 -0.52
C LEU A 60 -17.59 5.43 1.00
N VAL A 61 -18.33 4.59 1.73
CA VAL A 61 -18.25 4.55 3.20
C VAL A 61 -16.83 4.20 3.67
N PHE A 62 -16.25 3.14 3.10
CA PHE A 62 -14.88 2.74 3.43
C PHE A 62 -13.88 3.77 2.93
N SER A 63 -14.00 4.22 1.67
CA SER A 63 -13.11 5.25 1.11
C SER A 63 -13.08 6.52 1.95
N LYS A 64 -14.24 7.00 2.44
CA LYS A 64 -14.33 8.13 3.36
C LYS A 64 -13.56 7.87 4.66
N LYS A 65 -13.76 6.71 5.27
CA LYS A 65 -13.07 6.33 6.51
C LYS A 65 -11.55 6.27 6.28
N PHE A 66 -11.13 5.66 5.18
CA PHE A 66 -9.73 5.54 4.79
C PHE A 66 -9.09 6.91 4.55
N ILE A 67 -9.74 7.81 3.79
CA ILE A 67 -9.23 9.16 3.54
C ILE A 67 -9.13 9.96 4.84
N LEU A 68 -10.11 9.87 5.74
CA LEU A 68 -10.02 10.51 7.06
C LEU A 68 -8.81 10.00 7.85
N GLU A 69 -8.58 8.68 7.84
CA GLU A 69 -7.45 8.08 8.56
C GLU A 69 -6.11 8.61 8.05
N ILE A 70 -5.88 8.57 6.74
CA ILE A 70 -4.58 8.92 6.17
C ILE A 70 -4.26 10.42 6.19
N ILE A 71 -5.26 11.29 6.33
CA ILE A 71 -5.02 12.74 6.50
C ILE A 71 -4.82 13.12 7.97
N THR A 72 -5.16 12.23 8.91
CA THR A 72 -4.99 12.45 10.36
C THR A 72 -3.56 12.13 10.78
N GLU A 73 -3.00 12.92 11.70
CA GLU A 73 -1.69 12.66 12.30
C GLU A 73 -1.78 11.61 13.40
N GLN A 74 -0.68 10.87 13.64
CA GLN A 74 -0.69 9.79 14.64
C GLN A 74 -1.85 8.82 14.44
N ASN A 75 -2.13 8.53 13.18
CA ASN A 75 -3.23 7.69 12.76
C ASN A 75 -2.96 6.21 13.07
N SER A 76 -4.04 5.44 13.04
CA SER A 76 -4.10 4.00 13.20
C SER A 76 -4.22 3.30 11.84
N ILE A 77 -3.59 3.81 10.76
CA ILE A 77 -3.69 3.19 9.41
C ILE A 77 -3.14 1.76 9.37
N ILE A 78 -2.29 1.39 10.32
CA ILE A 78 -1.74 0.04 10.50
C ILE A 78 -2.57 -0.82 11.48
N SER A 79 -3.80 -0.43 11.79
CA SER A 79 -4.73 -1.24 12.59
C SER A 79 -5.52 -2.20 11.70
N GLU A 80 -6.04 -3.27 12.31
CA GLU A 80 -6.80 -4.32 11.63
C GLU A 80 -7.88 -3.82 10.65
N PRO A 81 -8.71 -2.79 10.95
CA PRO A 81 -9.73 -2.33 10.00
C PRO A 81 -9.21 -1.80 8.65
N PHE A 82 -7.93 -1.46 8.56
CA PHE A 82 -7.28 -0.98 7.33
C PHE A 82 -6.26 -1.99 6.80
N LEU A 83 -5.72 -2.87 7.64
CA LEU A 83 -4.89 -3.99 7.16
C LEU A 83 -5.73 -5.10 6.54
N THR A 84 -6.94 -5.31 7.05
CA THR A 84 -7.92 -6.22 6.46
C THR A 84 -8.32 -5.72 5.08
N LYS A 85 -8.08 -6.56 4.07
CA LYS A 85 -8.29 -6.23 2.67
C LYS A 85 -9.77 -5.84 2.43
N PRO A 86 -10.05 -4.63 1.92
CA PRO A 86 -11.40 -4.23 1.58
C PRO A 86 -11.87 -4.90 0.28
N ASP A 87 -13.15 -4.71 -0.06
CA ASP A 87 -13.68 -5.31 -1.28
C ASP A 87 -13.11 -4.67 -2.56
N THR A 88 -13.41 -5.28 -3.71
CA THR A 88 -12.84 -4.81 -4.99
C THR A 88 -13.33 -3.41 -5.38
N THR A 89 -14.55 -3.03 -4.97
CA THR A 89 -15.12 -1.70 -5.23
C THR A 89 -14.34 -0.67 -4.43
N ASP A 90 -14.09 -0.94 -3.15
CA ASP A 90 -13.32 -0.07 -2.27
C ASP A 90 -11.87 0.06 -2.71
N LEU A 91 -11.22 -1.04 -3.10
CA LEU A 91 -9.87 -1.03 -3.68
C LEU A 91 -9.81 -0.12 -4.92
N LYS A 92 -10.79 -0.25 -5.83
CA LYS A 92 -10.85 0.58 -7.04
C LYS A 92 -11.14 2.05 -6.71
N ASN A 93 -12.03 2.33 -5.76
CA ASN A 93 -12.34 3.69 -5.33
C ASN A 93 -11.11 4.38 -4.73
N ILE A 94 -10.37 3.72 -3.85
CA ILE A 94 -9.12 4.24 -3.26
C ILE A 94 -8.06 4.47 -4.33
N TYR A 95 -7.91 3.54 -5.28
CA TYR A 95 -7.03 3.73 -6.42
C TYR A 95 -7.40 4.99 -7.22
N ILE A 96 -8.67 5.16 -7.58
CA ILE A 96 -9.15 6.33 -8.33
C ILE A 96 -8.90 7.63 -7.55
N ILE A 97 -9.30 7.68 -6.28
CA ILE A 97 -9.14 8.87 -5.41
C ILE A 97 -7.67 9.29 -5.34
N SER A 98 -6.76 8.34 -5.14
CA SER A 98 -5.33 8.62 -5.07
C SER A 98 -4.72 9.03 -6.42
N ARG A 99 -5.20 8.47 -7.53
CA ARG A 99 -4.79 8.89 -8.89
C ARG A 99 -5.24 10.31 -9.20
N LEU A 100 -6.47 10.68 -8.82
CA LEU A 100 -6.98 12.04 -8.96
C LEU A 100 -6.19 13.03 -8.10
N ASN A 101 -5.87 12.68 -6.84
CA ASN A 101 -4.96 13.47 -5.99
C ASN A 101 -3.62 13.71 -6.71
N HIS A 102 -3.00 12.66 -7.27
CA HIS A 102 -1.75 12.83 -8.03
C HIS A 102 -1.94 13.74 -9.26
N LYS A 103 -3.09 13.69 -9.96
CA LYS A 103 -3.34 14.56 -11.11
C LYS A 103 -3.41 16.03 -10.72
N MET A 104 -3.90 16.35 -9.52
CA MET A 104 -3.96 17.74 -8.99
C MET A 104 -2.58 18.37 -8.76
N PHE A 105 -1.51 17.58 -8.64
CA PHE A 105 -0.13 18.07 -8.62
C PHE A 105 0.43 18.46 -10.00
N GLY A 106 -0.24 18.08 -11.09
CA GLY A 106 0.18 18.41 -12.45
C GLY A 106 -0.08 19.88 -12.79
N SER A 107 0.73 20.44 -13.68
CA SER A 107 0.55 21.82 -14.20
C SER A 107 -0.49 21.95 -15.30
N GLU A 108 -1.07 20.84 -15.77
CA GLU A 108 -2.08 20.83 -16.83
C GLU A 108 -3.48 21.05 -16.24
N ASN A 109 -4.19 22.06 -16.74
CA ASN A 109 -5.62 22.27 -16.46
C ASN A 109 -6.47 21.19 -17.17
N VAL A 110 -6.47 19.97 -16.64
CA VAL A 110 -7.34 18.88 -17.09
C VAL A 110 -8.55 18.78 -16.16
N SER A 111 -9.74 18.62 -16.74
CA SER A 111 -10.97 18.35 -16.00
C SER A 111 -10.85 17.07 -15.16
N LEU A 112 -11.07 17.17 -13.85
CA LEU A 112 -11.06 16.00 -12.96
C LEU A 112 -12.20 15.02 -13.28
N PHE A 113 -13.30 15.49 -13.87
CA PHE A 113 -14.38 14.64 -14.34
C PHE A 113 -13.96 13.79 -15.53
N ASP A 114 -13.17 14.35 -16.46
CA ASP A 114 -12.66 13.61 -17.61
C ASP A 114 -11.65 12.55 -17.17
N GLU A 115 -10.74 12.91 -16.26
CA GLU A 115 -9.79 11.97 -15.66
C GLU A 115 -10.52 10.86 -14.88
N LEU A 116 -11.54 11.19 -14.10
CA LEU A 116 -12.37 10.21 -13.40
C LEU A 116 -13.03 9.23 -14.38
N ALA A 117 -13.58 9.72 -15.50
CA ALA A 117 -14.19 8.89 -16.51
C ALA A 117 -13.17 7.90 -17.12
N ILE A 118 -11.94 8.36 -17.39
CA ILE A 118 -10.83 7.52 -17.88
C ILE A 118 -10.47 6.45 -16.83
N LEU A 119 -10.27 6.84 -15.58
CA LEU A 119 -9.87 5.94 -14.50
C LEU A 119 -10.94 4.89 -14.17
N ARG A 120 -12.22 5.24 -14.29
CA ARG A 120 -13.35 4.29 -14.16
C ARG A 120 -13.40 3.29 -15.30
N ALA A 121 -13.08 3.72 -16.53
CA ALA A 121 -13.02 2.85 -17.69
C ALA A 121 -11.76 1.96 -17.73
N GLU A 122 -10.69 2.36 -17.03
CA GLU A 122 -9.43 1.62 -16.98
C GLU A 122 -9.60 0.22 -16.36
N LYS A 123 -9.24 -0.80 -17.15
CA LYS A 123 -9.15 -2.19 -16.70
C LYS A 123 -7.84 -2.42 -15.92
N THR A 124 -7.83 -1.96 -14.67
CA THR A 124 -6.72 -2.22 -13.74
C THR A 124 -6.78 -3.67 -13.25
N PRO A 125 -5.72 -4.49 -13.41
CA PRO A 125 -5.68 -5.84 -12.87
C PRO A 125 -5.91 -5.86 -11.35
N TYR A 126 -6.58 -6.91 -10.87
CA TYR A 126 -6.93 -7.02 -9.45
C TYR A 126 -5.71 -6.96 -8.51
N ASN A 127 -4.66 -7.73 -8.82
CA ASN A 127 -3.43 -7.73 -8.00
C ASN A 127 -2.71 -6.37 -8.01
N GLU A 128 -2.87 -5.57 -9.08
CA GLU A 128 -2.34 -4.21 -9.13
C GLU A 128 -3.11 -3.28 -8.18
N LEU A 129 -4.42 -3.48 -8.00
CA LEU A 129 -5.22 -2.75 -7.00
C LEU A 129 -4.85 -3.14 -5.57
N VAL A 130 -4.68 -4.43 -5.29
CA VAL A 130 -4.24 -4.92 -3.97
C VAL A 130 -2.84 -4.41 -3.64
N ASN A 131 -1.91 -4.46 -4.60
CA ASN A 131 -0.57 -3.90 -4.45
C ASN A 131 -0.61 -2.41 -4.14
N PHE A 132 -1.35 -1.65 -4.95
CA PHE A 132 -1.50 -0.21 -4.76
C PHE A 132 -2.03 0.13 -3.35
N TYR A 133 -3.01 -0.64 -2.87
CA TYR A 133 -3.60 -0.43 -1.55
C TYR A 133 -2.60 -0.59 -0.42
N TYR A 134 -1.84 -1.68 -0.39
CA TYR A 134 -0.86 -1.92 0.66
C TYR A 134 0.37 -1.02 0.55
N ASP A 135 0.84 -0.73 -0.67
CA ASP A 135 1.88 0.27 -0.91
C ASP A 135 1.50 1.63 -0.31
N LEU A 136 0.25 2.05 -0.52
CA LEU A 136 -0.29 3.30 0.01
C LEU A 136 -0.37 3.30 1.55
N ILE A 137 -0.88 2.22 2.16
CA ILE A 137 -0.95 2.09 3.63
C ILE A 137 0.43 2.25 4.24
N PHE A 138 1.39 1.47 3.75
CA PHE A 138 2.72 1.40 4.33
C PHE A 138 3.52 2.68 4.09
N SER A 139 3.40 3.28 2.90
CA SER A 139 4.02 4.57 2.59
C SER A 139 3.46 5.71 3.45
N LEU A 140 2.16 5.70 3.76
CA LEU A 140 1.54 6.76 4.56
C LEU A 140 1.70 6.54 6.07
N ALA A 141 1.83 5.28 6.50
CA ALA A 141 2.10 4.94 7.90
C ALA A 141 3.37 5.62 8.41
N GLU A 142 4.49 5.53 7.67
CA GLU A 142 5.75 6.17 8.07
C GLU A 142 5.64 7.71 8.06
N ASN A 143 5.00 8.27 7.02
CA ASN A 143 4.92 9.72 6.82
C ASN A 143 4.07 10.45 7.87
N LYS A 144 2.99 9.83 8.34
CA LYS A 144 2.03 10.45 9.29
C LYS A 144 2.28 10.12 10.75
N ASN A 145 3.10 9.12 11.03
CA ASN A 145 3.38 8.64 12.38
C ASN A 145 4.87 8.78 12.68
N LYS A 146 5.28 9.98 13.09
CA LYS A 146 6.69 10.26 13.36
C LYS A 146 7.22 9.33 14.45
N GLY A 147 8.26 8.57 14.12
CA GLY A 147 8.88 7.61 15.04
C GLY A 147 8.19 6.26 15.10
N LEU A 148 7.25 5.98 14.18
CA LEU A 148 6.63 4.66 14.07
C LEU A 148 7.69 3.58 13.79
N THR A 149 7.68 2.55 14.63
CA THR A 149 8.47 1.33 14.50
C THR A 149 7.51 0.15 14.48
N PHE A 150 7.79 -0.84 13.64
CA PHE A 150 7.02 -2.08 13.60
C PHE A 150 7.63 -3.19 14.44
N GLU A 151 8.75 -2.94 15.14
CA GLU A 151 9.47 -3.93 15.97
C GLU A 151 8.55 -4.75 16.90
N LYS A 152 7.56 -4.08 17.51
CA LYS A 152 6.63 -4.69 18.47
C LYS A 152 5.33 -5.19 17.84
N ILE A 153 5.22 -5.09 16.52
CA ILE A 153 4.01 -5.46 15.78
C ILE A 153 4.18 -6.89 15.27
N ASN A 154 3.14 -7.68 15.46
CA ASN A 154 2.99 -8.98 14.83
C ASN A 154 1.81 -8.91 13.86
N PHE A 155 2.09 -8.96 12.56
CA PHE A 155 1.06 -9.03 11.53
C PHE A 155 0.59 -10.48 11.39
N ASN A 156 -0.63 -10.76 11.84
CA ASN A 156 -1.28 -12.04 11.59
C ASN A 156 -1.99 -12.00 10.23
N LEU A 157 -1.31 -12.46 9.18
CA LEU A 157 -1.80 -12.39 7.81
C LEU A 157 -3.07 -13.22 7.59
N ASP A 158 -3.34 -14.18 8.47
CA ASP A 158 -4.55 -15.01 8.40
C ASP A 158 -5.80 -14.27 8.92
N GLU A 159 -5.63 -13.14 9.60
CA GLU A 159 -6.71 -12.28 10.10
C GLU A 159 -7.14 -11.19 9.11
N PHE A 160 -6.31 -10.89 8.10
CA PHE A 160 -6.51 -9.74 7.19
C PHE A 160 -7.35 -10.03 5.94
N ASN A 161 -8.07 -11.15 5.90
CA ASN A 161 -8.89 -11.56 4.75
C ASN A 161 -8.12 -11.61 3.41
N LEU A 162 -6.84 -12.00 3.47
CA LEU A 162 -5.97 -12.20 2.32
C LEU A 162 -6.26 -13.59 1.72
N SER A 163 -6.85 -13.62 0.53
CA SER A 163 -7.51 -14.79 -0.05
C SER A 163 -6.54 -15.87 -0.55
N ASN A 164 -5.29 -15.52 -0.79
CA ASN A 164 -4.31 -16.41 -1.41
C ASN A 164 -2.86 -15.92 -1.15
N ASP A 165 -1.88 -16.75 -1.53
CA ASP A 165 -0.46 -16.47 -1.35
C ASP A 165 0.02 -15.23 -2.14
N VAL A 166 -0.63 -14.87 -3.25
CA VAL A 166 -0.30 -13.63 -3.97
C VAL A 166 -0.62 -12.42 -3.10
N GLU A 167 -1.81 -12.38 -2.50
CA GLU A 167 -2.24 -11.27 -1.64
C GLU A 167 -1.39 -11.19 -0.35
N LYS A 168 -1.07 -12.34 0.25
CA LYS A 168 -0.15 -12.40 1.40
C LYS A 168 1.26 -11.93 1.03
N GLY A 169 1.76 -12.36 -0.12
CA GLY A 169 3.03 -11.91 -0.66
C GLY A 169 3.07 -10.41 -0.95
N ILE A 170 1.98 -9.86 -1.52
CA ILE A 170 1.84 -8.42 -1.76
C ILE A 170 1.92 -7.64 -0.44
N PHE A 171 1.16 -8.04 0.58
CA PHE A 171 1.20 -7.39 1.89
C PHE A 171 2.61 -7.40 2.47
N PHE A 172 3.21 -8.60 2.55
CA PHE A 172 4.53 -8.80 3.13
C PHE A 172 5.58 -7.96 2.42
N LEU A 173 5.64 -8.05 1.09
CA LEU A 173 6.68 -7.39 0.29
C LEU A 173 6.56 -5.85 0.31
N ASN A 174 5.35 -5.29 0.34
CA ASN A 174 5.18 -3.85 0.53
C ASN A 174 5.64 -3.40 1.92
N CYS A 175 5.37 -4.20 2.97
CA CYS A 175 5.88 -3.91 4.31
C CYS A 175 7.42 -3.92 4.36
N MET A 176 8.07 -4.87 3.67
CA MET A 176 9.53 -4.95 3.61
C MET A 176 10.18 -3.78 2.86
N ASN A 177 9.44 -3.06 2.02
CA ASN A 177 9.96 -1.92 1.29
C ASN A 177 10.14 -0.66 2.16
N ILE A 178 9.36 -0.52 3.24
CA ILE A 178 9.27 0.74 4.02
C ILE A 178 10.65 1.23 4.49
N TYR A 179 11.41 0.37 5.15
CA TYR A 179 12.68 0.74 5.75
C TYR A 179 13.89 0.52 4.82
N TYR A 180 13.68 -0.06 3.63
CA TYR A 180 14.74 -0.39 2.69
C TYR A 180 15.57 0.84 2.28
N SER A 181 14.92 1.95 1.96
CA SER A 181 15.61 3.17 1.52
C SER A 181 16.56 3.73 2.59
N GLY A 182 16.15 3.69 3.85
CA GLY A 182 16.98 4.08 5.00
C GLY A 182 18.18 3.16 5.19
N ILE A 183 17.97 1.84 5.12
CA ILE A 183 19.05 0.85 5.21
C ILE A 183 20.06 1.08 4.08
N LYS A 184 19.58 1.15 2.83
CA LYS A 184 20.42 1.37 1.65
C LYS A 184 21.22 2.68 1.74
N PHE A 185 20.61 3.74 2.27
CA PHE A 185 21.33 5.01 2.46
C PHE A 185 22.56 4.86 3.34
N PHE A 186 22.40 4.22 4.49
CA PHE A 186 23.50 4.04 5.44
C PHE A 186 24.51 2.97 5.01
N MET A 187 24.10 1.96 4.25
CA MET A 187 24.99 0.89 3.78
C MET A 187 25.76 1.28 2.52
N ASP A 188 25.10 1.87 1.52
CA ASP A 188 25.69 2.07 0.19
C ASP A 188 26.12 3.51 -0.07
N TYR A 189 25.28 4.49 0.28
CA TYR A 189 25.53 5.90 -0.08
C TYR A 189 26.46 6.60 0.91
N ASN A 190 26.48 6.20 2.18
CA ASN A 190 27.46 6.68 3.14
C ASN A 190 28.82 5.98 2.96
N LYS A 191 29.89 6.78 2.89
CA LYS A 191 31.28 6.30 2.82
C LYS A 191 32.10 6.93 3.96
N PRO A 192 32.54 6.15 4.98
CA PRO A 192 32.27 4.72 5.18
C PRO A 192 30.80 4.40 5.51
N PRO A 193 30.34 3.15 5.34
CA PRO A 193 29.01 2.71 5.76
C PRO A 193 28.73 2.98 7.23
N LYS A 194 27.48 3.30 7.54
CA LYS A 194 27.00 3.65 8.88
C LYS A 194 26.22 2.50 9.49
N MET A 195 26.95 1.48 9.96
CA MET A 195 26.38 0.20 10.40
C MET A 195 25.36 0.34 11.54
N LYS A 196 25.61 1.25 12.50
CA LYS A 196 24.71 1.46 13.63
C LYS A 196 23.36 2.00 13.17
N GLU A 197 23.36 3.05 12.37
CA GLU A 197 22.13 3.64 11.83
C GLU A 197 21.39 2.66 10.91
N ALA A 198 22.10 1.87 10.09
CA ALA A 198 21.46 0.81 9.29
C ALA A 198 20.77 -0.25 10.16
N LYS A 199 21.42 -0.68 11.25
CA LYS A 199 20.86 -1.65 12.21
C LYS A 199 19.62 -1.10 12.92
N GLU A 200 19.57 0.20 13.21
CA GLU A 200 18.37 0.85 13.76
C GLU A 200 17.16 0.75 12.82
N TYR A 201 17.36 0.69 11.50
CA TYR A 201 16.25 0.46 10.55
C TYR A 201 15.88 -1.02 10.44
N ILE A 202 16.85 -1.94 10.44
CA ILE A 202 16.60 -3.39 10.46
C ILE A 202 15.73 -3.78 11.67
N ASN A 203 16.04 -3.24 12.84
CA ASN A 203 15.32 -3.55 14.08
C ASN A 203 13.88 -3.03 14.08
N LYS A 204 13.46 -2.20 13.12
CA LYS A 204 12.09 -1.70 13.03
C LYS A 204 11.14 -2.67 12.32
N TYR A 205 11.62 -3.73 11.67
CA TYR A 205 10.74 -4.66 10.96
C TYR A 205 9.84 -5.45 11.93
N PRO A 206 8.61 -5.78 11.50
CA PRO A 206 7.65 -6.54 12.31
C PRO A 206 7.94 -8.04 12.31
N LYS A 207 7.15 -8.74 13.11
CA LYS A 207 6.91 -10.18 12.95
C LYS A 207 5.71 -10.44 12.04
N PHE A 208 5.70 -11.61 11.41
CA PHE A 208 4.59 -12.12 10.63
C PHE A 208 4.18 -13.49 11.17
N ASN A 209 2.91 -13.64 11.56
CA ASN A 209 2.38 -14.88 12.15
C ASN A 209 3.26 -15.42 13.31
N GLY A 210 3.81 -14.50 14.13
CA GLY A 210 4.67 -14.80 15.27
C GLY A 210 6.15 -15.05 14.93
N GLN A 211 6.52 -15.06 13.66
CA GLN A 211 7.87 -15.33 13.17
C GLN A 211 8.60 -14.05 12.76
N GLU A 212 9.93 -14.04 12.88
CA GLU A 212 10.75 -12.95 12.34
C GLU A 212 10.52 -12.76 10.84
N TYR A 213 10.59 -11.52 10.36
CA TYR A 213 10.32 -11.19 8.97
C TYR A 213 11.21 -11.96 7.97
N TYR A 214 12.43 -12.34 8.38
CA TYR A 214 13.34 -13.09 7.52
C TYR A 214 12.90 -14.55 7.32
N ASN A 215 12.00 -15.09 8.16
CA ASN A 215 11.46 -16.44 8.04
C ASN A 215 10.33 -16.55 7.00
N TYR A 216 9.87 -15.44 6.42
CA TYR A 216 8.78 -15.45 5.45
C TYR A 216 9.24 -16.00 4.08
N LYS A 217 8.77 -17.19 3.73
CA LYS A 217 9.16 -17.90 2.48
C LYS A 217 8.02 -18.11 1.49
N SER A 218 6.79 -17.69 1.80
CA SER A 218 5.60 -17.90 0.96
C SER A 218 5.56 -16.96 -0.26
N LEU A 219 6.60 -17.01 -1.09
CA LEU A 219 6.81 -16.15 -2.25
C LEU A 219 6.75 -16.94 -3.57
N ALA A 220 6.31 -18.20 -3.56
CA ALA A 220 6.20 -19.07 -4.73
C ALA A 220 4.93 -18.84 -5.58
N PHE A 221 4.26 -17.70 -5.43
CA PHE A 221 3.03 -17.36 -6.16
C PHE A 221 3.28 -16.92 -7.62
N GLN A 222 2.24 -16.86 -8.46
CA GLN A 222 2.40 -16.42 -9.86
C GLN A 222 2.76 -14.92 -9.94
N ASP A 223 3.81 -14.59 -10.68
CA ASP A 223 4.19 -13.20 -10.90
C ASP A 223 3.14 -12.44 -11.73
N PHE A 224 3.09 -11.12 -11.57
CA PHE A 224 2.23 -10.23 -12.35
C PHE A 224 2.96 -8.93 -12.66
N VAL A 225 2.52 -8.25 -13.73
CA VAL A 225 3.06 -6.93 -14.07
C VAL A 225 2.24 -5.85 -13.41
N PHE A 226 2.92 -4.84 -12.88
CA PHE A 226 2.28 -3.71 -12.23
C PHE A 226 2.95 -2.41 -12.64
N ARG A 227 2.31 -1.29 -12.32
CA ARG A 227 2.81 0.05 -12.64
C ARG A 227 3.14 0.80 -11.36
N LEU A 228 4.42 0.85 -11.02
CA LEU A 228 4.92 1.65 -9.90
C LEU A 228 4.72 3.15 -10.14
N ASP A 229 5.17 3.64 -11.31
CA ASP A 229 5.03 5.03 -11.74
C ASP A 229 4.31 5.07 -13.09
N LYS A 230 3.31 5.95 -13.25
CA LYS A 230 2.59 6.15 -14.52
C LYS A 230 3.48 6.58 -15.68
N ARG A 231 4.64 7.15 -15.39
CA ARG A 231 5.65 7.59 -16.37
C ARG A 231 6.57 6.47 -16.83
N LYS A 232 6.54 5.31 -16.15
CA LYS A 232 7.41 4.16 -16.43
C LYS A 232 6.60 3.01 -17.05
N PRO A 233 7.26 2.12 -17.83
CA PRO A 233 6.63 0.89 -18.28
C PRO A 233 6.23 0.03 -17.08
N LYS A 234 5.29 -0.89 -17.31
CA LYS A 234 4.99 -1.93 -16.31
C LYS A 234 6.20 -2.83 -16.14
N GLU A 235 6.43 -3.28 -14.91
CA GLU A 235 7.52 -4.20 -14.57
C GLU A 235 7.00 -5.39 -13.77
N SER A 236 7.82 -6.43 -13.65
CA SER A 236 7.52 -7.61 -12.84
C SER A 236 7.44 -7.22 -11.36
N PHE A 237 6.35 -7.63 -10.71
CA PHE A 237 6.17 -7.43 -9.27
C PHE A 237 7.25 -8.15 -8.48
N LYS A 238 7.52 -9.42 -8.80
CA LYS A 238 8.58 -10.19 -8.14
C LYS A 238 9.95 -9.59 -8.37
N GLN A 239 10.30 -9.21 -9.60
CA GLN A 239 11.59 -8.59 -9.87
C GLN A 239 11.80 -7.33 -9.03
N HIS A 240 10.78 -6.49 -8.87
CA HIS A 240 10.88 -5.29 -8.07
C HIS A 240 11.04 -5.60 -6.57
N TYR A 241 10.06 -6.29 -6.00
CA TYR A 241 9.97 -6.39 -4.55
C TYR A 241 10.79 -7.53 -3.94
N ILE A 242 11.01 -8.64 -4.65
CA ILE A 242 11.92 -9.70 -4.16
C ILE A 242 13.37 -9.22 -4.19
N ASN A 243 13.77 -8.41 -5.19
CA ASN A 243 15.08 -7.74 -5.17
C ASN A 243 15.27 -6.95 -3.88
N ILE A 244 14.30 -6.09 -3.54
CA ILE A 244 14.33 -5.28 -2.32
C ILE A 244 14.42 -6.17 -1.08
N TYR A 245 13.61 -7.22 -0.99
CA TYR A 245 13.64 -8.11 0.15
C TYR A 245 14.97 -8.87 0.28
N LEU A 246 15.54 -9.38 -0.82
CA LEU A 246 16.87 -9.99 -0.84
C LEU A 246 17.95 -9.03 -0.35
N GLN A 247 17.90 -7.76 -0.77
CA GLN A 247 18.83 -6.73 -0.31
C GLN A 247 18.66 -6.41 1.18
N VAL A 248 17.43 -6.34 1.69
CA VAL A 248 17.16 -6.19 3.13
C VAL A 248 17.76 -7.37 3.94
N LEU A 249 17.57 -8.60 3.46
CA LEU A 249 18.14 -9.79 4.10
C LEU A 249 19.67 -9.78 4.07
N PHE A 250 20.26 -9.42 2.92
CA PHE A 250 21.70 -9.32 2.76
C PHE A 250 22.30 -8.26 3.70
N TYR A 251 21.71 -7.07 3.78
CA TYR A 251 22.18 -6.06 4.71
C TYR A 251 22.04 -6.50 6.17
N ASN A 252 20.96 -7.17 6.55
CA ASN A 252 20.84 -7.73 7.89
C ASN A 252 21.95 -8.76 8.15
N TYR A 253 22.19 -9.69 7.21
CA TYR A 253 23.28 -10.66 7.29
C TYR A 253 24.64 -9.99 7.53
N VAL A 254 24.97 -8.94 6.77
CA VAL A 254 26.22 -8.17 6.92
C VAL A 254 26.31 -7.50 8.30
N LEU A 255 25.21 -6.95 8.80
CA LEU A 255 25.16 -6.28 10.11
C LEU A 255 25.27 -7.25 11.30
N LEU A 256 25.16 -8.57 11.07
CA LEU A 256 25.33 -9.61 12.08
C LEU A 256 26.75 -10.20 12.15
N VAL A 257 27.59 -10.01 11.12
CA VAL A 257 28.94 -10.61 10.98
C VAL A 257 29.83 -10.43 12.22
N ASP A 258 29.76 -9.27 12.88
CA ASP A 258 30.63 -8.96 14.04
C ASP A 258 29.88 -9.03 15.38
N ALA A 259 28.59 -9.37 15.36
CA ALA A 259 27.71 -9.23 16.51
C ALA A 259 27.20 -10.57 17.06
N ASN A 260 26.85 -11.53 16.19
CA ASN A 260 26.26 -12.80 16.60
C ASN A 260 26.25 -13.84 15.46
N ASP A 261 27.25 -14.73 15.43
CA ASP A 261 27.39 -15.79 14.43
C ASP A 261 26.15 -16.72 14.36
N HIS A 262 25.48 -16.94 15.48
CA HIS A 262 24.30 -17.80 15.54
C HIS A 262 23.10 -17.16 14.83
N GLU A 263 22.79 -15.90 15.15
CA GLU A 263 21.71 -15.15 14.49
C GLU A 263 21.98 -14.96 13.00
N GLN A 264 23.25 -14.75 12.62
CA GLN A 264 23.64 -14.65 11.23
C GLN A 264 23.33 -15.94 10.47
N THR A 265 23.74 -17.08 11.03
CA THR A 265 23.51 -18.41 10.45
C THR A 265 22.01 -18.69 10.34
N GLU A 266 21.26 -18.41 11.41
CA GLU A 266 19.81 -18.59 11.45
C GLU A 266 19.11 -17.76 10.36
N LEU A 267 19.48 -16.49 10.21
CA LEU A 267 18.92 -15.63 9.17
C LEU A 267 19.19 -16.20 7.76
N TYR A 268 20.41 -16.68 7.50
CA TYR A 268 20.76 -17.23 6.20
C TYR A 268 19.96 -18.51 5.89
N GLU A 269 19.96 -19.47 6.81
CA GLU A 269 19.31 -20.78 6.65
C GLU A 269 17.78 -20.66 6.58
N HIS A 270 17.20 -19.78 7.39
CA HIS A 270 15.76 -19.63 7.50
C HIS A 270 15.15 -18.55 6.61
N SER A 271 15.92 -17.88 5.76
CA SER A 271 15.37 -16.91 4.80
C SER A 271 15.41 -17.39 3.35
N ILE A 272 14.94 -16.54 2.43
CA ILE A 272 15.09 -16.76 0.98
C ILE A 272 16.52 -16.48 0.49
N LEU A 273 17.41 -16.00 1.37
CA LEU A 273 18.80 -15.70 1.02
C LEU A 273 19.57 -16.96 0.62
N SER A 274 19.29 -18.10 1.24
CA SER A 274 19.85 -19.42 0.91
C SER A 274 19.16 -20.13 -0.28
N GLN A 275 18.09 -19.56 -0.83
CA GLN A 275 17.25 -20.20 -1.85
C GLN A 275 17.56 -19.65 -3.25
N LYS A 276 18.37 -20.41 -4.01
CA LYS A 276 18.92 -20.00 -5.32
C LYS A 276 17.85 -19.57 -6.34
N GLU A 277 16.66 -20.16 -6.26
CA GLU A 277 15.55 -19.87 -7.15
C GLU A 277 15.05 -18.42 -7.07
N TYR A 278 15.36 -17.70 -5.98
CA TYR A 278 14.99 -16.29 -5.80
C TYR A 278 16.05 -15.32 -6.32
N TRP A 279 17.32 -15.72 -6.45
CA TRP A 279 18.40 -14.81 -6.84
C TRP A 279 18.22 -14.24 -8.25
N LYS A 280 17.50 -14.96 -9.14
CA LYS A 280 17.11 -14.45 -10.46
C LYS A 280 16.29 -13.15 -10.42
N PHE A 281 15.66 -12.85 -9.29
CA PHE A 281 14.92 -11.61 -9.08
C PHE A 281 15.79 -10.47 -8.57
N SER A 282 17.06 -10.74 -8.21
CA SER A 282 18.01 -9.71 -7.83
C SER A 282 18.51 -8.92 -9.04
N THR A 283 18.88 -7.66 -8.84
CA THR A 283 19.68 -6.89 -9.80
C THR A 283 21.17 -7.25 -9.79
N GLU A 284 21.62 -7.96 -8.76
CA GLU A 284 23.01 -8.36 -8.50
C GLU A 284 23.06 -9.84 -8.07
N PRO A 285 22.63 -10.80 -8.91
CA PRO A 285 22.54 -12.23 -8.52
C PRO A 285 23.89 -12.83 -8.08
N GLU A 286 24.99 -12.38 -8.68
CA GLU A 286 26.36 -12.78 -8.37
C GLU A 286 26.74 -12.59 -6.89
N VAL A 287 26.26 -11.54 -6.22
CA VAL A 287 26.51 -11.29 -4.79
C VAL A 287 25.98 -12.45 -3.94
N PHE A 288 24.81 -12.99 -4.30
CA PHE A 288 24.19 -14.10 -3.58
C PHE A 288 24.86 -15.44 -3.89
N GLU A 289 25.38 -15.61 -5.11
CA GLU A 289 26.20 -16.77 -5.45
C GLU A 289 27.52 -16.79 -4.69
N GLU A 290 28.18 -15.64 -4.53
CA GLU A 290 29.39 -15.49 -3.74
C GLU A 290 29.14 -15.79 -2.26
N LEU A 291 28.08 -15.20 -1.69
CA LEU A 291 27.66 -15.49 -0.33
C LEU A 291 27.45 -16.99 -0.10
N TYR A 292 26.78 -17.69 -1.02
CA TYR A 292 26.57 -19.13 -0.94
C TYR A 292 27.86 -19.95 -0.95
N LYS A 293 28.87 -19.54 -1.72
CA LYS A 293 30.19 -20.20 -1.74
C LYS A 293 30.99 -19.95 -0.46
N MET A 294 30.70 -18.86 0.27
CA MET A 294 31.36 -18.56 1.54
C MET A 294 30.73 -19.32 2.71
N THR A 295 29.45 -19.67 2.61
CA THR A 295 28.69 -20.35 3.67
C THR A 295 28.60 -21.88 3.51
N ASN A 296 29.08 -22.44 2.40
CA ASN A 296 29.12 -23.90 2.13
C ASN A 296 30.50 -24.33 1.62
#